data_AF-A0A2U9T7F8-F1
#
_entry.id   AF-A0A2U9T7F8-F1
#
_cell.length_a   1.000
_cell.length_b   1.000
_cell.length_c   1.000
_cell.angle_alpha   90.00
_cell.angle_beta   90.00
_cell.angle_gamma   90.00
#
_symmetry.space_group_name_H-M   'P 1'
#
loop_
_entity.id
_entity.type
_entity.pdbx_description
1 polymer ?
#
loop_
_entity_poly.entity_id
_entity_poly.type
_entity_poly.pdbx_seq_one_letter_code
_entity_poly.pdbx_strand_id
1 'polypeptide(L)' 'MPAGVDSNELQASLRKGVLTIMLPKWSEAREARTKTEVRAD' A
#
# COMPACT_ATOMS: atom_id res chain seq x y z
N MET A 1 7.39 -10.80 4.25
CA MET A 1 6.36 -9.94 3.60
C MET A 1 5.52 -9.32 4.71
N PRO A 2 5.29 -7.99 4.72
CA PRO A 2 4.41 -7.36 5.70
C PRO A 2 3.00 -7.95 5.65
N ALA A 3 2.32 -8.03 6.79
CA ALA A 3 0.94 -8.50 6.85
C ALA A 3 0.01 -7.53 6.07
N GLY A 4 -0.86 -8.07 5.21
CA GLY A 4 -1.81 -7.29 4.40
C GLY A 4 -1.28 -6.76 3.06
N VAL A 5 -0.23 -7.38 2.52
CA VAL A 5 0.35 -7.07 1.20
C VAL A 5 0.07 -8.19 0.21
N ASP A 6 -0.43 -7.86 -0.98
CA ASP A 6 -0.62 -8.85 -2.03
C ASP A 6 0.72 -9.11 -2.72
N SER A 7 1.22 -10.32 -2.56
CA SER A 7 2.48 -10.73 -3.18
C SER A 7 2.29 -11.18 -4.64
N ASN A 8 1.06 -11.39 -5.10
CA ASN A 8 0.76 -11.80 -6.47
C ASN A 8 0.60 -10.60 -7.42
N GLU A 9 0.20 -9.42 -6.93
CA GLU A 9 0.06 -8.18 -7.73
C GLU A 9 1.26 -7.22 -7.57
N LEU A 10 2.46 -7.77 -7.48
CA LEU A 10 3.68 -7.01 -7.25
C LEU A 10 4.14 -6.28 -8.52
N GLN A 11 4.27 -4.94 -8.45
CA GLN A 11 4.85 -4.15 -9.53
C GLN A 11 6.30 -3.76 -9.20
N ALA A 12 7.23 -4.05 -10.11
CA ALA A 12 8.63 -3.63 -9.99
C ALA A 12 9.02 -2.77 -11.20
N SER A 13 9.74 -1.68 -10.96
CA SER A 13 10.26 -0.81 -12.00
C SER A 13 11.68 -0.37 -11.69
N LEU A 14 12.59 -0.52 -12.65
CA LEU A 14 13.96 0.00 -12.56
C LEU A 14 14.04 1.30 -13.36
N ARG A 15 14.26 2.43 -12.69
CA ARG A 15 14.44 3.72 -13.36
C ARG A 15 15.71 4.41 -12.86
N LYS A 16 16.58 4.81 -13.79
CA LYS A 16 17.84 5.52 -13.51
C LYS A 16 18.72 4.82 -12.45
N GLY A 17 18.79 3.49 -12.49
CA GLY A 17 19.56 2.69 -11.53
C GLY A 17 18.88 2.46 -10.18
N VAL A 18 17.65 2.96 -9.97
CA VAL A 18 16.87 2.74 -8.75
C VAL A 18 15.78 1.71 -9.02
N LEU A 19 15.82 0.62 -8.25
CA LEU A 19 14.78 -0.41 -8.26
C LEU A 19 13.65 0.03 -7.31
N THR A 20 12.49 0.34 -7.87
CA THR A 20 11.27 0.66 -7.14
C THR A 20 10.36 -0.56 -7.15
N ILE A 21 9.91 -0.98 -5.96
CA ILE A 21 8.97 -2.08 -5.78
C ILE A 21 7.70 -1.51 -5.15
N MET A 22 6.58 -1.65 -5.85
CA MET A 22 5.24 -1.29 -5.40
C MET A 22 4.53 -2.52 -4.88
N LEU A 23 4.24 -2.50 -3.58
CA LEU A 23 3.50 -3.52 -2.86
C LEU A 23 2.07 -3.02 -2.63
N PRO A 24 1.06 -3.47 -3.41
CA PRO A 24 -0.32 -3.10 -3.15
C PRO A 24 -0.79 -3.71 -1.83
N LYS A 25 -1.55 -2.92 -1.06
CA LYS A 25 -2.29 -3.43 0.07
C LYS A 25 -3.47 -4.26 -0.44
N TRP A 26 -3.87 -5.29 0.30
CA TRP A 26 -5.11 -6.03 0.03
C TRP A 26 -6.28 -5.05 -0.02
N SER A 27 -7.23 -5.31 -0.92
CA SER A 27 -8.47 -4.52 -1.08
C SER A 27 -9.19 -4.32 0.27
N GLU A 28 -9.19 -5.35 1.11
CA GLU A 28 -9.73 -5.35 2.48
C GLU A 28 -9.08 -4.30 3.41
N ALA A 29 -7.77 -4.05 3.26
CA ALA A 29 -7.06 -3.02 4.03
C ALA A 29 -7.30 -1.59 3.51
N ARG A 30 -7.87 -1.45 2.30
CA ARG A 30 -8.30 -0.15 1.76
C ARG A 30 -9.68 0.25 2.29
N GLU A 31 -10.57 -0.73 2.50
CA GLU A 31 -11.89 -0.53 3.09
C GLU A 31 -11.83 -0.31 4.61
N ALA A 32 -10.88 -0.95 5.30
CA ALA A 32 -10.61 -0.75 6.73
C ALA A 32 -10.02 0.65 7.08
N ARG A 33 -9.92 1.57 6.12
CA ARG A 33 -9.56 2.97 6.40
C ARG A 33 -10.77 3.67 7.02
N THR A 34 -10.95 3.49 8.33
CA THR A 34 -11.83 4.35 9.11
C THR A 34 -11.34 5.79 8.98
N LYS A 35 -12.12 6.63 8.31
CA LYS A 35 -11.84 8.05 8.15
C LYS A 35 -12.10 8.72 9.50
N THR A 36 -11.06 8.85 10.32
CA THR A 36 -11.17 9.63 11.57
C THR A 36 -11.25 11.10 11.19
N GLU A 37 -12.43 11.72 11.33
CA GLU A 37 -12.57 13.17 11.24
C GLU A 37 -11.91 13.79 12.47
N VAL A 38 -10.82 14.52 12.28
CA VAL A 38 -10.22 15.33 13.33
C VAL A 38 -11.14 16.54 13.52
N ARG A 39 -11.93 16.57 14.60
CA ARG A 39 -12.60 17.79 15.06
C ARG A 39 -11.69 18.46 16.08
N ALA A 40 -11.44 19.75 15.88
CA ALA A 40 -10.77 20.62 16.85
C ALA A 40 -11.85 21.36 17.65
N ASP A 41 -11.68 21.40 18.98
CA ASP A 41 -12.45 22.24 19.91
C ASP A 41 -11.98 23.71 19.87
#